data_AF-A0A816EX33-F1
#
_entry.id   AF-A0A816EX33-F1
#
_cell.length_a   1.000
_cell.length_b   1.000
_cell.length_c   1.000
_cell.angle_alpha   90.00
_cell.angle_beta   90.00
_cell.angle_gamma   90.00
#
_symmetry.space_group_name_H-M   'P 1'
#
loop_
_entity.id
_entity.type
_entity.pdbx_description
1 polymer ?
#
loop_
_entity_poly.entity_id
_entity_poly.type
_entity_poly.pdbx_seq_one_letter_code
_entity_poly.pdbx_strand_id
1 'polypeptide(L)'
;MSNYDVICVLGNRGCGKSRVCQWINSQQGNGNIIAIESGDPSASSYGFDSNLINQLVFEHPFEDEIFKNTILPDRTSANQRIYWIILDCDVDTILKRIPTALKQDVWYTRKALHYYQQRYRQLGAHFGIPFLDITNSAIEEISHEIFSIIRNDSNFYEHYRRIGTQILTYDIIEKHDIENQLHSIIRLDEIPNLPEYAHEFTNIDQRKLYTKWYVNNQSCEINSERSILRCGEYDLPITGPIFKLTTEGESKKIYKEISGNPLTKNLAFIVLKSTIYSHSKQITGEINSLGSIRACGSQLFLEMMWRNGLKHAYRSISAHGIIVSDFVKEISPMEIIVKRYCEGTDKNSYYGILTNENIVSPRTNGEYRSGPYVRFDWRNPNHISPNTKQALNENIYYYIYEQSLGKEEFFKKILADKQYAIPMGDKNISEDLLTDVIHLKQTKLAVLKMFM
;
A
#
# COMPACT_ATOMS: atom_id res chain seq x y z
N MET A 1 5.66 34.58 25.24
CA MET A 1 6.16 33.20 25.07
C MET A 1 6.91 33.17 23.75
N SER A 2 8.14 32.64 23.73
CA SER A 2 8.87 32.42 22.47
C SER A 2 8.05 31.49 21.56
N ASN A 3 7.97 31.79 20.27
CA ASN A 3 7.31 30.93 19.30
C ASN A 3 8.23 29.73 19.03
N TYR A 4 7.86 28.54 19.49
CA TYR A 4 8.63 27.32 19.26
C TYR A 4 7.81 26.28 18.51
N ASP A 5 8.42 25.37 17.77
CA ASP A 5 7.76 24.19 17.21
C ASP A 5 8.11 22.95 18.05
N VAL A 6 7.18 22.00 18.15
CA VAL A 6 7.36 20.77 18.92
C VAL A 6 7.53 19.59 17.98
N ILE A 7 8.53 18.75 18.24
CA ILE A 7 8.72 17.46 17.58
C ILE A 7 8.35 16.36 18.58
N CYS A 8 7.39 15.51 18.24
CA CYS A 8 7.11 14.30 18.99
C CYS A 8 7.70 13.09 18.26
N VAL A 9 8.75 12.51 18.86
CA VAL A 9 9.48 11.35 18.32
C VAL A 9 8.87 10.05 18.83
N LEU A 10 8.45 9.21 17.89
CA LEU A 10 7.74 7.95 18.09
C LEU A 10 8.62 6.76 17.64
N GLY A 11 8.22 5.55 18.00
CA GLY A 11 8.86 4.30 17.55
C GLY A 11 9.19 3.35 18.68
N ASN A 12 9.69 2.16 18.32
CA ASN A 12 10.02 1.11 19.28
C ASN A 12 11.03 1.56 20.33
N ARG A 13 11.03 0.88 21.48
CA ARG A 13 12.13 0.98 22.44
C ARG A 13 13.40 0.41 21.79
N GLY A 14 14.52 1.11 21.91
CA GLY A 14 15.78 0.76 21.24
C GLY A 14 16.03 1.49 19.92
N CYS A 15 15.05 2.24 19.39
CA CYS A 15 15.25 3.17 18.27
C CYS A 15 16.00 4.46 18.66
N GLY A 16 16.48 4.61 19.89
CA GLY A 16 17.28 5.78 20.29
C GLY A 16 16.53 7.11 20.42
N LYS A 17 15.19 7.09 20.50
CA LYS A 17 14.32 8.29 20.62
C LYS A 17 14.84 9.31 21.63
N SER A 18 15.04 8.91 22.89
CA SER A 18 15.53 9.80 23.95
C SER A 18 16.86 10.47 23.60
N ARG A 19 17.78 9.75 22.94
CA ARG A 19 19.08 10.32 22.51
C ARG A 19 18.91 11.33 21.38
N VAL A 20 18.02 11.05 20.42
CA VAL A 20 17.70 12.00 19.34
C VAL A 20 17.05 13.26 19.91
N CYS A 21 16.08 13.13 20.83
CA CYS A 21 15.46 14.28 21.49
C CYS A 21 16.48 15.10 22.28
N GLN A 22 17.34 14.46 23.08
CA GLN A 22 18.43 15.12 23.82
C GLN A 22 19.37 15.87 22.88
N TRP A 23 19.77 15.23 21.78
CA TRP A 23 20.63 15.85 20.78
C TRP A 23 19.98 17.10 20.18
N ILE A 24 18.75 17.00 19.67
CA ILE A 24 18.00 18.13 19.08
C ILE A 24 17.85 19.29 20.08
N ASN A 25 17.55 18.98 21.34
CA ASN A 25 17.38 20.00 22.38
C ASN A 25 18.71 20.64 22.83
N SER A 26 19.84 19.94 22.63
CA SER A 26 21.17 20.46 22.97
C SER A 26 21.80 21.34 21.88
N GLN A 27 21.31 21.27 20.64
CA GLN A 27 21.85 22.05 19.53
C GLN A 27 21.61 23.54 19.74
N GLN A 28 22.68 24.32 19.86
CA GLN A 28 22.59 25.79 19.90
C GLN A 28 22.03 26.30 18.57
N GLY A 29 21.07 27.23 18.62
CA GLY A 29 20.47 27.80 17.41
C GLY A 29 19.47 26.88 16.71
N ASN A 30 18.86 25.91 17.41
CA ASN A 30 17.86 25.00 16.85
C ASN A 30 16.54 25.68 16.38
N GLY A 31 16.46 27.00 16.40
CA GLY A 31 15.37 27.76 15.79
C GLY A 31 14.07 27.73 16.60
N ASN A 32 14.17 27.66 17.93
CA ASN A 32 13.04 27.44 18.84
C ASN A 32 12.34 26.09 18.55
N ILE A 33 13.09 24.99 18.51
CA ILE A 33 12.50 23.66 18.36
C ILE A 33 12.66 22.89 19.67
N ILE A 34 11.61 22.18 20.09
CA ILE A 34 11.62 21.31 21.25
C ILE A 34 11.28 19.90 20.79
N ALA A 35 12.18 18.94 21.02
CA ALA A 35 11.93 17.53 20.78
C ALA A 35 11.57 16.80 22.07
N ILE A 36 10.47 16.06 22.03
CA ILE A 36 10.02 15.18 23.12
C ILE A 36 9.76 13.78 22.56
N GLU A 37 9.93 12.75 23.38
CA GLU A 37 9.57 11.39 22.97
C GLU A 37 8.15 11.00 23.38
N SER A 38 7.59 10.00 22.71
CA SER A 38 6.29 9.41 23.08
C SER A 38 6.29 8.97 24.55
N GLY A 39 5.31 9.45 25.32
CA GLY A 39 5.15 9.16 26.75
C GLY A 39 5.93 10.05 27.70
N ASP A 40 6.63 11.07 27.18
CA ASP A 40 7.21 12.12 28.01
C ASP A 40 6.09 12.94 28.70
N PRO A 41 6.04 13.00 30.05
CA PRO A 41 5.00 13.75 30.78
C PRO A 41 4.99 15.25 30.47
N SER A 42 6.12 15.81 30.02
CA SER A 42 6.21 17.23 29.65
C SER A 42 5.34 17.60 28.45
N ALA A 43 4.91 16.63 27.64
CA ALA A 43 3.97 16.84 26.52
C ALA A 43 2.69 17.59 26.95
N SER A 44 2.18 17.28 28.16
CA SER A 44 1.00 17.92 28.73
C SER A 44 1.16 19.44 28.90
N SER A 45 2.38 19.92 29.18
CA SER A 45 2.68 21.35 29.27
C SER A 45 2.58 22.07 27.92
N TYR A 46 2.68 21.32 26.82
CA TYR A 46 2.48 21.79 25.44
C TYR A 46 1.04 21.57 24.95
N GLY A 47 0.13 21.08 25.80
CA GLY A 47 -1.29 20.95 25.48
C GLY A 47 -1.65 19.75 24.59
N PHE A 48 -0.81 18.71 24.55
CA PHE A 48 -1.17 17.44 23.91
C PHE A 48 -0.72 16.24 24.74
N ASP A 49 -1.39 15.10 24.56
CA ASP A 49 -1.04 13.86 25.25
C ASP A 49 -0.11 13.00 24.39
N SER A 50 1.16 12.88 24.78
CA SER A 50 2.12 12.01 24.11
C SER A 50 1.90 10.53 24.43
N ASN A 51 1.15 10.19 25.49
CA ASN A 51 0.79 8.81 25.82
C ASN A 51 -0.34 8.26 24.95
N LEU A 52 -1.12 9.13 24.30
CA LEU A 52 -2.15 8.72 23.35
C LEU A 52 -1.59 7.74 22.30
N ILE A 53 -0.40 8.00 21.78
CA ILE A 53 0.26 7.10 20.82
C ILE A 53 0.55 5.73 21.44
N ASN A 54 1.01 5.70 22.69
CA ASN A 54 1.27 4.45 23.39
C ASN A 54 -0.04 3.66 23.57
N GLN A 55 -1.14 4.32 23.94
CA GLN A 55 -2.45 3.67 24.02
C GLN A 55 -2.88 3.10 22.66
N LEU A 56 -2.75 3.86 21.58
CA LEU A 56 -3.09 3.40 20.22
C LEU A 56 -2.23 2.21 19.74
N VAL A 57 -0.98 2.12 20.19
CA VAL A 57 -0.06 1.05 19.79
C VAL A 57 -0.23 -0.20 20.67
N PHE A 58 -0.40 -0.03 21.98
CA PHE A 58 -0.34 -1.12 22.96
C PHE A 58 -1.70 -1.60 23.44
N GLU A 59 -2.73 -0.75 23.47
CA GLU A 59 -4.01 -1.06 24.11
C GLU A 59 -5.14 -1.25 23.09
N HIS A 60 -5.14 -0.46 22.03
CA HIS A 60 -6.24 -0.45 21.05
C HIS A 60 -5.86 -1.18 19.76
N PRO A 61 -6.43 -2.37 19.48
CA PRO A 61 -6.32 -2.95 18.13
C PRO A 61 -6.94 -1.99 17.11
N PHE A 62 -6.54 -2.07 15.84
CA PHE A 62 -6.98 -1.07 14.85
C PHE A 62 -8.50 -1.01 14.65
N GLU A 63 -9.18 -2.14 14.83
CA GLU A 63 -10.63 -2.19 14.67
C GLU A 63 -11.37 -1.42 15.77
N ASP A 64 -10.68 -1.07 16.85
CA ASP A 64 -11.19 -0.27 17.97
C ASP A 64 -11.68 1.09 17.49
N GLU A 65 -12.87 1.48 17.93
CA GLU A 65 -13.47 2.78 17.60
C GLU A 65 -12.62 3.94 18.09
N ILE A 66 -11.90 3.77 19.20
CA ILE A 66 -10.97 4.77 19.74
C ILE A 66 -9.88 5.04 18.70
N PHE A 67 -9.29 4.01 18.10
CA PHE A 67 -8.26 4.19 17.09
C PHE A 67 -8.79 4.98 15.88
N LYS A 68 -9.99 4.62 15.39
CA LYS A 68 -10.61 5.25 14.21
C LYS A 68 -11.00 6.72 14.45
N ASN A 69 -11.48 7.02 15.64
CA ASN A 69 -12.00 8.34 16.00
C ASN A 69 -10.93 9.28 16.57
N THR A 70 -9.74 8.77 16.89
CA THR A 70 -8.64 9.59 17.41
C THR A 70 -8.11 10.52 16.32
N ILE A 71 -7.93 11.80 16.63
CA ILE A 71 -7.26 12.77 15.77
C ILE A 71 -5.97 13.19 16.46
N LEU A 72 -4.83 13.10 15.75
CA LEU A 72 -3.57 13.60 16.27
C LEU A 72 -3.49 15.11 16.05
N PRO A 73 -3.23 15.91 17.10
CA PRO A 73 -3.13 17.35 16.95
C PRO A 73 -1.88 17.72 16.17
N ASP A 74 -2.03 18.58 15.17
CA ASP A 74 -0.90 19.19 14.45
C ASP A 74 -0.46 20.52 15.08
N ARG A 75 -1.16 20.95 16.14
CA ARG A 75 -0.87 22.19 16.88
C ARG A 75 -1.10 22.06 18.37
N THR A 76 -0.32 22.79 19.15
CA THR A 76 -0.48 22.94 20.61
C THR A 76 -1.67 23.85 20.95
N SER A 77 -2.02 23.93 22.23
CA SER A 77 -3.02 24.88 22.75
C SER A 77 -2.63 26.35 22.56
N ALA A 78 -1.33 26.64 22.47
CA ALA A 78 -0.80 27.97 22.16
C ALA A 78 -0.46 28.15 20.67
N ASN A 79 -1.01 27.29 19.79
CA ASN A 79 -0.96 27.37 18.32
C ASN A 79 0.43 27.14 17.69
N GLN A 80 1.39 26.61 18.45
CA GLN A 80 2.67 26.12 17.93
C GLN A 80 2.46 24.87 17.06
N ARG A 81 3.32 24.60 16.08
CA ARG A 81 3.20 23.39 15.25
C ARG A 81 3.70 22.16 16.00
N ILE A 82 3.07 21.02 15.74
CA ILE A 82 3.50 19.71 16.22
C ILE A 82 3.89 18.86 15.02
N TYR A 83 5.14 18.43 14.99
CA TYR A 83 5.70 17.49 14.01
C TYR A 83 5.82 16.11 14.66
N TRP A 84 5.05 15.16 14.15
CA TRP A 84 5.14 13.76 14.54
C TRP A 84 6.17 13.08 13.66
N ILE A 85 7.09 12.30 14.22
CA ILE A 85 8.10 11.57 13.46
C ILE A 85 8.24 10.16 14.04
N ILE A 86 8.16 9.12 13.21
CA ILE A 86 8.43 7.74 13.64
C ILE A 86 9.86 7.37 13.25
N LEU A 87 10.64 6.92 14.24
CA LEU A 87 11.94 6.29 14.02
C LEU A 87 11.79 4.78 13.99
N ASP A 88 12.28 4.16 12.93
CA ASP A 88 12.31 2.72 12.76
C ASP A 88 13.71 2.16 12.64
N CYS A 89 13.89 0.96 13.16
CA CYS A 89 15.17 0.31 13.21
C CYS A 89 14.96 -1.19 13.05
N ASP A 90 15.83 -1.85 12.28
CA ASP A 90 15.77 -3.30 12.14
C ASP A 90 15.78 -3.99 13.51
N VAL A 91 14.96 -5.04 13.63
CA VAL A 91 14.73 -5.73 14.91
C VAL A 91 16.04 -6.27 15.49
N ASP A 92 16.99 -6.71 14.66
CA ASP A 92 18.30 -7.17 15.14
C ASP A 92 19.14 -6.04 15.71
N THR A 93 19.07 -4.86 15.11
CA THR A 93 19.73 -3.67 15.64
C THR A 93 19.11 -3.23 16.97
N ILE A 94 17.77 -3.27 17.09
CA ILE A 94 17.07 -3.01 18.35
C ILE A 94 17.52 -3.99 19.44
N LEU A 95 17.51 -5.30 19.15
CA LEU A 95 17.92 -6.34 20.11
C LEU A 95 19.38 -6.20 20.56
N LYS A 96 20.27 -5.70 19.69
CA LYS A 96 21.66 -5.38 20.06
C LYS A 96 21.76 -4.16 21.00
N ARG A 97 20.89 -3.16 20.81
CA ARG A 97 20.87 -1.91 21.60
C ARG A 97 20.18 -2.04 22.96
N ILE A 98 19.24 -2.98 23.11
CA ILE A 98 18.54 -3.21 24.37
C ILE A 98 19.50 -3.82 25.41
N PRO A 99 19.61 -3.23 26.63
CA PRO A 99 20.41 -3.80 27.71
C PRO A 99 20.03 -5.25 28.02
N THR A 100 21.02 -6.11 28.28
CA THR A 100 20.81 -7.54 28.53
C THR A 100 19.79 -7.81 29.64
N ALA A 101 19.77 -6.97 30.70
CA ALA A 101 18.82 -7.09 31.81
C ALA A 101 17.34 -6.98 31.38
N LEU A 102 17.05 -6.25 30.30
CA LEU A 102 15.69 -6.10 29.79
C LEU A 102 15.30 -7.20 28.81
N LYS A 103 16.25 -8.01 28.29
CA LYS A 103 15.96 -9.03 27.27
C LYS A 103 15.12 -10.20 27.78
N GLN A 104 14.95 -10.33 29.09
CA GLN A 104 14.08 -11.35 29.70
C GLN A 104 12.60 -10.98 29.68
N ASP A 105 12.27 -9.70 29.44
CA ASP A 105 10.89 -9.25 29.37
C ASP A 105 10.26 -9.63 28.01
N VAL A 106 9.04 -10.16 28.08
CA VAL A 106 8.25 -10.69 26.96
C VAL A 106 8.06 -9.66 25.83
N TRP A 107 8.12 -8.37 26.16
CA TRP A 107 7.98 -7.26 25.20
C TRP A 107 9.22 -7.03 24.33
N TYR A 108 10.38 -7.61 24.68
CA TYR A 108 11.63 -7.45 23.92
C TYR A 108 12.04 -8.72 23.18
N THR A 109 11.10 -9.64 22.96
CA THR A 109 11.32 -10.75 22.03
C THR A 109 11.34 -10.23 20.59
N ARG A 110 12.05 -10.92 19.69
CA ARG A 110 12.05 -10.60 18.24
C ARG A 110 10.62 -10.48 17.68
N LYS A 111 9.73 -11.37 18.11
CA LYS A 111 8.32 -11.41 17.69
C LYS A 111 7.56 -10.15 18.13
N ALA A 112 7.69 -9.76 19.41
CA ALA A 112 7.05 -8.57 19.95
C ALA A 112 7.57 -7.28 19.29
N LEU A 113 8.91 -7.16 19.14
CA LEU A 113 9.52 -6.00 18.48
C LEU A 113 9.10 -5.86 17.02
N HIS A 114 9.05 -6.96 16.27
CA HIS A 114 8.51 -6.97 14.90
C HIS A 114 7.05 -6.53 14.89
N TYR A 115 6.21 -7.08 15.76
CA TYR A 115 4.80 -6.71 15.85
C TYR A 115 4.63 -5.20 16.08
N TYR A 116 5.31 -4.64 17.09
CA TYR A 116 5.22 -3.21 17.37
C TYR A 116 5.83 -2.32 16.29
N GLN A 117 6.88 -2.77 15.62
CA GLN A 117 7.40 -2.10 14.43
C GLN A 117 6.29 -1.97 13.37
N GLN A 118 5.53 -3.04 13.11
CA GLN A 118 4.43 -2.97 12.15
C GLN A 118 3.27 -2.09 12.65
N ARG A 119 2.98 -2.08 13.96
CA ARG A 119 2.00 -1.17 14.56
C ARG A 119 2.37 0.31 14.36
N TYR A 120 3.64 0.68 14.57
CA TYR A 120 4.11 2.04 14.27
C TYR A 120 4.05 2.34 12.77
N ARG A 121 4.43 1.40 11.89
CA ARG A 121 4.28 1.58 10.42
C ARG A 121 2.84 1.83 10.02
N GLN A 122 1.90 1.10 10.63
CA GLN A 122 0.47 1.30 10.42
C GLN A 122 0.01 2.66 10.92
N LEU A 123 0.40 3.04 12.14
CA LEU A 123 0.12 4.36 12.70
C LEU A 123 0.61 5.48 11.76
N GLY A 124 1.83 5.33 11.24
CA GLY A 124 2.43 6.30 10.32
C GLY A 124 1.67 6.42 9.01
N ALA A 125 1.27 5.32 8.39
CA ALA A 125 0.44 5.37 7.19
C ALA A 125 -1.01 5.80 7.48
N HIS A 126 -1.53 5.57 8.69
CA HIS A 126 -2.88 5.94 9.05
C HIS A 126 -3.05 7.44 9.25
N PHE A 127 -2.15 8.04 10.03
CA PHE A 127 -2.17 9.46 10.33
C PHE A 127 -1.31 10.29 9.37
N GLY A 128 -0.55 9.68 8.46
CA GLY A 128 0.40 10.39 7.60
C GLY A 128 1.60 10.93 8.39
N ILE A 129 2.18 10.11 9.27
CA ILE A 129 3.38 10.45 10.04
C ILE A 129 4.62 9.94 9.30
N PRO A 130 5.61 10.79 8.98
CA PRO A 130 6.85 10.38 8.36
C PRO A 130 7.54 9.26 9.13
N PHE A 131 8.17 8.36 8.37
CA PHE A 131 8.82 7.17 8.87
C PHE A 131 10.28 7.17 8.41
N LEU A 132 11.21 7.20 9.36
CA LEU A 132 12.65 7.25 9.09
C LEU A 132 13.29 5.91 9.46
N ASP A 133 13.94 5.25 8.50
CA ASP A 133 14.77 4.09 8.76
C ASP A 133 16.13 4.55 9.27
N ILE A 134 16.38 4.30 10.56
CA ILE A 134 17.59 4.72 11.27
C ILE A 134 18.52 3.54 11.57
N THR A 135 18.35 2.42 10.88
CA THR A 135 19.10 1.18 11.15
C THR A 135 20.61 1.39 11.10
N ASN A 136 21.08 2.17 10.12
CA ASN A 136 22.50 2.41 9.86
C ASN A 136 22.91 3.88 10.01
N SER A 137 22.04 4.73 10.58
CA SER A 137 22.25 6.18 10.63
C SER A 137 22.82 6.63 11.98
N ALA A 138 23.71 7.61 11.95
CA ALA A 138 24.20 8.30 13.15
C ALA A 138 23.14 9.28 13.69
N ILE A 139 23.23 9.68 14.97
CA ILE A 139 22.24 10.57 15.61
C ILE A 139 22.19 11.94 14.91
N GLU A 140 23.34 12.40 14.44
CA GLU A 140 23.54 13.63 13.69
C GLU A 140 22.79 13.59 12.36
N GLU A 141 22.91 12.48 11.63
CA GLU A 141 22.24 12.27 10.34
C GLU A 141 20.72 12.20 10.51
N ILE A 142 20.25 11.46 11.52
CA ILE A 142 18.82 11.36 11.86
C ILE A 142 18.26 12.75 12.18
N SER A 143 18.98 13.52 13.00
CA SER A 143 18.54 14.87 13.40
C SER A 143 18.53 15.83 12.20
N HIS A 144 19.51 15.73 11.30
CA HIS A 144 19.54 16.50 10.06
C HIS A 144 18.34 16.17 9.15
N GLU A 145 18.01 14.89 9.00
CA GLU A 145 16.84 14.47 8.22
C GLU A 145 15.52 15.01 8.82
N ILE A 146 15.36 14.93 10.15
CA ILE A 146 14.21 15.53 10.85
C ILE A 146 14.15 17.04 10.61
N PHE A 147 15.27 17.75 10.70
CA PHE A 147 15.29 19.19 10.43
C PHE A 147 15.00 19.52 8.96
N SER A 148 15.42 18.68 8.00
CA SER A 148 15.02 18.85 6.60
C SER A 148 13.51 18.76 6.45
N ILE A 149 12.89 17.75 7.07
CA ILE A 149 11.43 17.56 7.05
C ILE A 149 10.70 18.81 7.56
N ILE A 150 11.20 19.39 8.66
CA ILE A 150 10.55 20.51 9.34
C ILE A 150 10.79 21.84 8.63
N ARG A 151 12.00 22.08 8.12
CA ARG A 151 12.42 23.40 7.62
C ARG A 151 12.28 23.51 6.11
N ASN A 152 12.78 22.53 5.38
CA ASN A 152 12.82 22.55 3.91
C ASN A 152 11.53 21.95 3.33
N ASP A 153 11.03 20.90 3.97
CA ASP A 153 9.95 20.07 3.44
C ASP A 153 8.63 20.28 4.22
N SER A 154 8.45 21.41 4.91
CA SER A 154 7.26 21.64 5.73
C SER A 154 5.95 21.50 4.96
N ASN A 155 5.90 21.99 3.71
CA ASN A 155 4.75 21.79 2.82
C ASN A 155 4.57 20.31 2.46
N PHE A 156 5.65 19.57 2.25
CA PHE A 156 5.59 18.13 1.99
C PHE A 156 5.13 17.35 3.21
N TYR A 157 5.51 17.75 4.43
CA TYR A 157 4.97 17.19 5.66
C TYR A 157 3.45 17.41 5.72
N GLU A 158 2.96 18.62 5.48
CA GLU A 158 1.52 18.92 5.46
C GLU A 158 0.78 18.11 4.37
N HIS A 159 1.36 17.96 3.18
CA HIS A 159 0.81 17.11 2.13
C HIS A 159 0.80 15.63 2.54
N TYR A 160 1.85 15.16 3.21
CA TYR A 160 1.96 13.78 3.70
C TYR A 160 0.93 13.47 4.80
N ARG A 161 0.61 14.44 5.66
CA ARG A 161 -0.48 14.31 6.64
C ARG A 161 -1.84 14.12 5.97
N ARG A 162 -2.09 14.79 4.84
CA ARG A 162 -3.36 14.72 4.09
C ARG A 162 -3.60 13.42 3.33
N ILE A 163 -2.57 12.57 3.18
CA ILE A 163 -2.69 11.27 2.53
C ILE A 163 -2.69 10.10 3.51
N GLY A 164 -2.78 10.39 4.82
CA GLY A 164 -3.02 9.36 5.83
C GLY A 164 -4.33 8.62 5.57
N THR A 165 -4.35 7.29 5.74
CA THR A 165 -5.55 6.47 5.46
C THR A 165 -6.76 6.84 6.30
N GLN A 166 -6.59 7.61 7.39
CA GLN A 166 -7.70 8.16 8.16
C GLN A 166 -8.57 9.10 7.33
N ILE A 167 -7.95 9.93 6.49
CA ILE A 167 -8.61 10.98 5.72
C ILE A 167 -8.76 10.57 4.27
N LEU A 168 -7.86 9.72 3.76
CA LEU A 168 -7.82 9.34 2.36
C LEU A 168 -9.05 8.53 1.94
N THR A 169 -9.81 9.08 0.98
CA THR A 169 -10.98 8.46 0.35
C THR A 169 -10.75 8.28 -1.16
N TYR A 170 -11.65 7.54 -1.81
CA TYR A 170 -11.59 7.34 -3.26
C TYR A 170 -11.70 8.67 -4.00
N ASP A 171 -12.63 9.53 -3.59
CA ASP A 171 -12.87 10.84 -4.17
C ASP A 171 -11.63 11.75 -4.06
N ILE A 172 -10.88 11.66 -2.95
CA ILE A 172 -9.62 12.40 -2.80
C ILE A 172 -8.59 11.90 -3.81
N ILE A 173 -8.43 10.57 -3.97
CA ILE A 173 -7.51 10.02 -4.97
C ILE A 173 -7.92 10.45 -6.38
N GLU A 174 -9.20 10.31 -6.75
CA GLU A 174 -9.69 10.71 -8.07
C GLU A 174 -9.54 12.20 -8.34
N LYS A 175 -9.88 13.05 -7.37
CA LYS A 175 -9.69 14.50 -7.48
C LYS A 175 -8.23 14.88 -7.74
N HIS A 176 -7.32 14.14 -7.10
CA HIS A 176 -5.88 14.37 -7.21
C HIS A 176 -5.20 13.51 -8.28
N ASP A 177 -5.97 12.75 -9.09
CA ASP A 177 -5.45 11.97 -10.21
C ASP A 177 -5.02 12.91 -11.35
N ILE A 178 -3.78 12.77 -11.82
CA ILE A 178 -3.22 13.54 -12.93
C ILE A 178 -4.08 13.40 -14.19
N GLU A 179 -4.66 12.22 -14.44
CA GLU A 179 -5.53 12.01 -15.61
C GLU A 179 -6.80 12.88 -15.50
N ASN A 180 -7.40 13.00 -14.33
CA ASN A 180 -8.59 13.84 -14.14
C ASN A 180 -8.25 15.33 -14.18
N GLN A 181 -7.11 15.73 -13.61
CA GLN A 181 -6.65 17.12 -13.67
C GLN A 181 -6.37 17.56 -15.11
N LEU A 182 -5.60 16.77 -15.87
CA LEU A 182 -5.32 17.08 -17.27
C LEU A 182 -6.57 17.01 -18.15
N HIS A 183 -7.44 16.03 -17.92
CA HIS A 183 -8.72 15.96 -18.64
C HIS A 183 -9.43 17.30 -18.49
N SER A 184 -9.54 17.86 -17.28
CA SER A 184 -10.22 19.13 -17.06
C SER A 184 -9.65 20.34 -17.82
N ILE A 185 -8.36 20.32 -18.17
CA ILE A 185 -7.64 21.45 -18.80
C ILE A 185 -7.54 21.28 -20.31
N ILE A 186 -7.32 20.06 -20.81
CA ILE A 186 -7.19 19.77 -22.24
C ILE A 186 -8.49 20.14 -22.96
N ARG A 187 -8.37 20.85 -24.08
CA ARG A 187 -9.52 21.22 -24.92
C ARG A 187 -9.70 20.22 -26.06
N LEU A 188 -10.94 20.06 -26.54
CA LEU A 188 -11.25 19.09 -27.60
C LEU A 188 -10.58 19.44 -28.94
N ASP A 189 -10.42 20.73 -29.22
CA ASP A 189 -9.75 21.26 -30.42
C ASP A 189 -8.22 21.10 -30.39
N GLU A 190 -7.64 20.80 -29.22
CA GLU A 190 -6.22 20.53 -29.05
C GLU A 190 -5.86 19.05 -29.24
N ILE A 191 -6.85 18.15 -29.38
CA ILE A 191 -6.60 16.71 -29.45
C ILE A 191 -6.04 16.36 -30.84
N PRO A 192 -4.76 15.95 -30.95
CA PRO A 192 -4.23 15.42 -32.19
C PRO A 192 -4.90 14.08 -32.51
N ASN A 193 -4.65 13.56 -33.72
CA ASN A 193 -5.08 12.21 -34.06
C ASN A 193 -4.54 11.21 -33.03
N LEU A 194 -5.44 10.52 -32.35
CA LEU A 194 -5.11 9.41 -31.48
C LEU A 194 -4.38 8.32 -32.27
N PRO A 195 -3.59 7.45 -31.61
CA PRO A 195 -3.03 6.28 -32.27
C PRO A 195 -4.11 5.46 -32.98
N GLU A 196 -3.75 4.80 -34.09
CA GLU A 196 -4.72 4.09 -34.94
C GLU A 196 -5.59 3.10 -34.16
N TYR A 197 -4.99 2.39 -33.20
CA TYR A 197 -5.69 1.42 -32.35
C TYR A 197 -6.73 2.05 -31.41
N ALA A 198 -6.72 3.38 -31.23
CA ALA A 198 -7.75 4.09 -30.48
C ALA A 198 -9.05 4.26 -31.29
N HIS A 199 -8.99 4.18 -32.62
CA HIS A 199 -10.17 4.38 -33.48
C HIS A 199 -11.21 3.26 -33.36
N GLU A 200 -10.84 2.13 -32.76
CA GLU A 200 -11.78 1.05 -32.40
C GLU A 200 -12.78 1.50 -31.31
N PHE A 201 -12.49 2.59 -30.59
CA PHE A 201 -13.29 3.11 -29.48
C PHE A 201 -14.14 4.34 -29.86
N THR A 202 -14.88 4.26 -30.98
CA THR A 202 -15.63 5.40 -31.55
C THR A 202 -16.71 6.01 -30.64
N ASN A 203 -17.22 5.26 -29.67
CA ASN A 203 -18.28 5.71 -28.74
C ASN A 203 -17.75 6.17 -27.37
N ILE A 204 -16.42 6.32 -27.22
CA ILE A 204 -15.80 6.80 -25.99
C ILE A 204 -15.44 8.28 -26.14
N ASP A 205 -15.52 9.02 -25.04
CA ASP A 205 -14.98 10.39 -24.93
C ASP A 205 -13.51 10.42 -25.39
N GLN A 206 -13.29 11.00 -26.57
CA GLN A 206 -11.98 11.12 -27.20
C GLN A 206 -10.99 11.89 -26.31
N ARG A 207 -11.47 12.85 -25.51
CA ARG A 207 -10.64 13.58 -24.55
C ARG A 207 -10.08 12.65 -23.48
N LYS A 208 -10.89 11.71 -22.98
CA LYS A 208 -10.46 10.73 -21.99
C LYS A 208 -9.43 9.76 -22.55
N LEU A 209 -9.64 9.27 -23.78
CA LEU A 209 -8.65 8.45 -24.48
C LEU A 209 -7.34 9.20 -24.70
N TYR A 210 -7.41 10.44 -25.17
CA TYR A 210 -6.22 11.27 -25.37
C TYR A 210 -5.48 11.52 -24.07
N THR A 211 -6.18 11.93 -23.02
CA THR A 211 -5.57 12.21 -21.71
C THR A 211 -4.85 10.97 -21.17
N LYS A 212 -5.49 9.79 -21.26
CA LYS A 212 -4.88 8.52 -20.85
C LYS A 212 -3.59 8.25 -21.63
N TRP A 213 -3.65 8.36 -22.95
CA TRP A 213 -2.48 8.17 -23.80
C TRP A 213 -1.37 9.17 -23.47
N TYR A 214 -1.73 10.43 -23.32
CA TYR A 214 -0.79 11.53 -23.06
C TYR A 214 -0.03 11.31 -21.76
N VAL A 215 -0.72 11.02 -20.65
CA VAL A 215 -0.09 10.74 -19.33
C VAL A 215 0.85 9.53 -19.38
N ASN A 216 0.57 8.54 -20.23
CA ASN A 216 1.39 7.34 -20.36
C ASN A 216 2.58 7.52 -21.32
N ASN A 217 2.54 8.48 -22.24
CA ASN A 217 3.58 8.69 -23.25
C ASN A 217 4.44 9.93 -23.00
N GLN A 218 4.04 10.82 -22.09
CA GLN A 218 4.82 12.02 -21.74
C GLN A 218 5.60 11.83 -20.44
N SER A 219 6.78 12.45 -20.37
CA SER A 219 7.53 12.57 -19.12
C SER A 219 6.78 13.48 -18.15
N CYS A 220 6.98 13.23 -16.85
CA CYS A 220 6.49 14.10 -15.79
C CYS A 220 7.71 14.66 -15.06
N GLU A 221 7.84 15.98 -15.05
CA GLU A 221 8.98 16.70 -14.47
C GLU A 221 8.50 17.71 -13.42
N ILE A 222 9.27 17.84 -12.34
CA ILE A 222 8.88 18.67 -11.20
C ILE A 222 9.76 19.91 -11.19
N ASN A 223 9.13 21.07 -11.24
CA ASN A 223 9.77 22.33 -10.94
C ASN A 223 9.42 22.73 -9.50
N SER A 224 10.29 22.36 -8.56
CA SER A 224 10.10 22.63 -7.12
C SER A 224 10.11 24.13 -6.79
N GLU A 225 10.83 24.95 -7.56
CA GLU A 225 10.88 26.40 -7.35
C GLU A 225 9.53 27.07 -7.66
N ARG A 226 8.82 26.56 -8.67
CA ARG A 226 7.51 27.07 -9.09
C ARG A 226 6.34 26.30 -8.49
N SER A 227 6.60 25.20 -7.77
CA SER A 227 5.58 24.25 -7.32
C SER A 227 4.69 23.78 -8.47
N ILE A 228 5.29 23.35 -9.58
CA ILE A 228 4.59 22.88 -10.78
C ILE A 228 5.06 21.48 -11.15
N LEU A 229 4.10 20.62 -11.51
CA LEU A 229 4.32 19.36 -12.20
C LEU A 229 4.05 19.57 -13.69
N ARG A 230 5.08 19.45 -14.52
CA ARG A 230 4.96 19.50 -15.98
C ARG A 230 4.73 18.09 -16.52
N CYS A 231 3.68 17.89 -17.30
CA CYS A 231 3.45 16.68 -18.08
C CYS A 231 3.39 17.08 -19.55
N GLY A 232 4.45 16.78 -20.31
CA GLY A 232 4.60 17.30 -21.67
C GLY A 232 4.57 18.83 -21.72
N GLU A 233 3.56 19.39 -22.36
CA GLU A 233 3.36 20.84 -22.49
C GLU A 233 2.43 21.43 -21.43
N TYR A 234 1.76 20.60 -20.62
CA TYR A 234 0.82 21.05 -19.60
C TYR A 234 1.49 21.19 -18.25
N ASP A 235 1.32 22.36 -17.63
CA ASP A 235 1.80 22.68 -16.28
C ASP A 235 0.65 22.56 -15.28
N LEU A 236 0.81 21.70 -14.27
CA LEU A 236 -0.15 21.49 -13.18
C LEU A 236 0.39 22.09 -11.87
N PRO A 237 -0.37 22.94 -11.17
CA PRO A 237 0.07 23.49 -9.89
C PRO A 237 0.05 22.42 -8.79
N ILE A 238 1.17 22.28 -8.08
CA ILE A 238 1.30 21.37 -6.93
C ILE A 238 0.73 22.05 -5.70
N THR A 239 -0.58 21.90 -5.51
CA THR A 239 -1.31 22.40 -4.32
C THR A 239 -1.55 21.32 -3.26
N GLY A 240 -1.11 20.09 -3.54
CA GLY A 240 -1.33 18.91 -2.73
C GLY A 240 -0.69 17.68 -3.39
N PRO A 241 -1.08 16.46 -2.95
CA PRO A 241 -0.65 15.25 -3.62
C PRO A 241 -1.14 15.23 -5.08
N ILE A 242 -0.37 14.61 -5.96
CA ILE A 242 -0.80 14.30 -7.33
C ILE A 242 -0.59 12.81 -7.55
N PHE A 243 -1.65 12.08 -7.84
CA PHE A 243 -1.59 10.64 -8.06
C PHE A 243 -1.51 10.32 -9.55
N LYS A 244 -0.70 9.32 -9.91
CA LYS A 244 -0.65 8.72 -11.23
C LYS A 244 -1.03 7.25 -11.12
N LEU A 245 -2.07 6.86 -11.84
CA LEU A 245 -2.43 5.46 -11.99
C LEU A 245 -1.30 4.72 -12.72
N THR A 246 -0.69 3.75 -12.04
CA THR A 246 0.41 2.94 -12.57
C THR A 246 -0.05 1.63 -13.17
N THR A 247 -1.05 1.01 -12.54
CA THR A 247 -1.60 -0.27 -12.98
C THR A 247 -3.04 -0.36 -12.52
N GLU A 248 -3.89 -0.86 -13.40
CA GLU A 248 -5.25 -1.24 -13.06
C GLU A 248 -5.42 -2.74 -13.32
N GLY A 249 -6.07 -3.42 -12.38
CA GLY A 249 -6.46 -4.80 -12.50
C GLY A 249 -7.96 -4.95 -12.30
N GLU A 250 -8.44 -6.19 -12.38
CA GLU A 250 -9.86 -6.49 -12.25
C GLU A 250 -10.47 -5.96 -10.95
N SER A 251 -9.75 -6.09 -9.83
CA SER A 251 -10.26 -5.79 -8.49
C SER A 251 -9.55 -4.63 -7.79
N LYS A 252 -8.51 -4.03 -8.39
CA LYS A 252 -7.69 -3.01 -7.74
C LYS A 252 -7.15 -1.99 -8.74
N LYS A 253 -6.93 -0.76 -8.29
CA LYS A 253 -6.13 0.27 -8.98
C LYS A 253 -4.91 0.61 -8.11
N ILE A 254 -3.74 0.79 -8.72
CA ILE A 254 -2.49 1.09 -8.02
C ILE A 254 -1.98 2.45 -8.48
N TYR A 255 -1.89 3.38 -7.55
CA TYR A 255 -1.43 4.74 -7.78
C TYR A 255 -0.05 4.97 -7.14
N LYS A 256 0.74 5.83 -7.78
CA LYS A 256 1.90 6.48 -7.15
C LYS A 256 1.64 7.96 -6.98
N GLU A 257 2.16 8.51 -5.90
CA GLU A 257 2.17 9.96 -5.67
C GLU A 257 3.41 10.54 -6.37
N ILE A 258 3.22 11.58 -7.18
CA ILE A 258 4.22 12.14 -8.11
C ILE A 258 4.41 13.65 -7.97
N SER A 259 3.95 14.28 -6.88
CA SER A 259 4.20 15.71 -6.60
C SER A 259 5.64 16.02 -6.18
N GLY A 260 6.50 15.00 -6.09
CA GLY A 260 7.91 15.15 -5.69
C GLY A 260 8.13 15.15 -4.20
N ASN A 261 7.11 14.79 -3.42
CA ASN A 261 7.22 14.64 -1.99
C ASN A 261 8.21 13.50 -1.66
N PRO A 262 9.35 13.78 -1.01
CA PRO A 262 10.33 12.73 -0.69
C PRO A 262 9.76 11.66 0.25
N LEU A 263 8.74 12.00 1.05
CA LEU A 263 8.11 11.12 2.04
C LEU A 263 7.20 10.06 1.39
N THR A 264 6.79 10.24 0.13
CA THR A 264 5.89 9.32 -0.61
C THR A 264 6.60 8.52 -1.70
N LYS A 265 7.87 8.82 -1.99
CA LYS A 265 8.64 8.26 -3.12
C LYS A 265 8.54 6.74 -3.27
N ASN A 266 8.57 6.05 -2.13
CA ASN A 266 8.57 4.59 -2.03
C ASN A 266 7.19 4.02 -1.64
N LEU A 267 6.11 4.79 -1.79
CA LEU A 267 4.76 4.38 -1.47
C LEU A 267 3.94 4.08 -2.72
N ALA A 268 2.97 3.19 -2.54
CA ALA A 268 1.88 2.90 -3.45
C ALA A 268 0.54 3.07 -2.72
N PHE A 269 -0.46 3.56 -3.44
CA PHE A 269 -1.82 3.72 -2.95
C PHE A 269 -2.72 2.79 -3.77
N ILE A 270 -3.26 1.76 -3.12
CA ILE A 270 -4.04 0.72 -3.78
C ILE A 270 -5.50 0.93 -3.43
N VAL A 271 -6.33 1.18 -4.45
CA VAL A 271 -7.79 1.27 -4.31
C VAL A 271 -8.40 -0.09 -4.62
N LEU A 272 -9.19 -0.64 -3.70
CA LEU A 272 -9.96 -1.85 -3.91
C LEU A 272 -11.28 -1.53 -4.64
N LYS A 273 -11.46 -2.09 -5.84
CA LYS A 273 -12.66 -1.90 -6.67
C LYS A 273 -13.84 -2.71 -6.10
N SER A 274 -15.06 -2.25 -6.40
CA SER A 274 -16.33 -2.93 -6.09
C SER A 274 -16.65 -4.11 -7.03
N THR A 275 -15.73 -4.43 -7.93
CA THR A 275 -15.88 -5.44 -8.98
C THR A 275 -15.61 -6.85 -8.45
N ILE A 276 -16.36 -7.83 -8.94
CA ILE A 276 -16.11 -9.26 -8.76
C ILE A 276 -15.98 -9.95 -10.11
N TYR A 277 -15.08 -10.91 -10.21
CA TYR A 277 -14.84 -11.69 -11.41
C TYR A 277 -14.59 -13.14 -11.03
N SER A 278 -15.16 -14.07 -11.81
CA SER A 278 -14.88 -15.49 -11.71
C SER A 278 -14.38 -15.99 -13.07
N HIS A 279 -13.11 -16.39 -13.11
CA HIS A 279 -12.52 -16.94 -14.32
C HIS A 279 -13.15 -18.29 -14.72
N SER A 280 -13.38 -19.19 -13.76
CA SER A 280 -13.95 -20.51 -14.07
C SER A 280 -15.38 -20.42 -14.61
N LYS A 281 -16.18 -19.50 -14.09
CA LYS A 281 -17.56 -19.29 -14.54
C LYS A 281 -17.67 -18.29 -15.69
N GLN A 282 -16.58 -17.59 -16.01
CA GLN A 282 -16.57 -16.52 -17.01
C GLN A 282 -17.75 -15.55 -16.77
N ILE A 283 -17.83 -15.03 -15.53
CA ILE A 283 -18.87 -14.11 -15.10
C ILE A 283 -18.27 -12.99 -14.28
N THR A 284 -18.90 -11.82 -14.34
CA THR A 284 -18.49 -10.64 -13.60
C THR A 284 -19.70 -9.87 -13.08
N GLY A 285 -19.44 -8.95 -12.15
CA GLY A 285 -20.44 -8.03 -11.64
C GLY A 285 -19.81 -6.99 -10.73
N GLU A 286 -20.65 -6.13 -10.18
CA GLU A 286 -20.27 -5.14 -9.19
C GLU A 286 -21.15 -5.28 -7.94
N ILE A 287 -20.50 -5.25 -6.78
CA ILE A 287 -21.17 -5.29 -5.49
C ILE A 287 -20.78 -3.99 -4.78
N ASN A 288 -21.76 -3.13 -4.56
CA ASN A 288 -21.55 -1.85 -3.88
C ASN A 288 -20.81 -2.05 -2.57
N SER A 289 -19.79 -1.21 -2.33
CA SER A 289 -18.95 -1.24 -1.12
C SER A 289 -18.14 -2.53 -0.90
N LEU A 290 -18.01 -3.41 -1.90
CA LEU A 290 -17.18 -4.62 -1.78
C LEU A 290 -15.70 -4.29 -1.51
N GLY A 291 -15.21 -3.14 -1.98
CA GLY A 291 -13.88 -2.64 -1.66
C GLY A 291 -13.65 -2.50 -0.15
N SER A 292 -14.60 -1.92 0.58
CA SER A 292 -14.57 -1.77 2.04
C SER A 292 -14.58 -3.12 2.77
N ILE A 293 -15.42 -4.07 2.33
CA ILE A 293 -15.48 -5.42 2.91
C ILE A 293 -14.14 -6.15 2.72
N ARG A 294 -13.55 -6.05 1.52
CA ARG A 294 -12.22 -6.60 1.23
C ARG A 294 -11.13 -5.97 2.09
N ALA A 295 -11.23 -4.67 2.38
CA ALA A 295 -10.32 -3.96 3.26
C ALA A 295 -10.35 -4.56 4.68
N CYS A 296 -11.55 -4.73 5.23
CA CYS A 296 -11.76 -5.34 6.55
C CYS A 296 -11.19 -6.77 6.61
N GLY A 297 -11.51 -7.61 5.63
CA GLY A 297 -10.95 -8.96 5.56
C GLY A 297 -9.41 -8.98 5.43
N SER A 298 -8.84 -8.07 4.64
CA SER A 298 -7.39 -7.96 4.46
C SER A 298 -6.68 -7.56 5.74
N GLN A 299 -7.31 -6.73 6.57
CA GLN A 299 -6.77 -6.28 7.84
C GLN A 299 -6.56 -7.42 8.84
N LEU A 300 -7.49 -8.38 8.90
CA LEU A 300 -7.34 -9.58 9.72
C LEU A 300 -6.10 -10.38 9.32
N PHE A 301 -5.84 -10.51 8.01
CA PHE A 301 -4.64 -11.19 7.53
C PHE A 301 -3.36 -10.42 7.84
N LEU A 302 -3.36 -9.09 7.77
CA LEU A 302 -2.21 -8.28 8.19
C LEU A 302 -1.87 -8.51 9.67
N GLU A 303 -2.88 -8.51 10.54
CA GLU A 303 -2.70 -8.78 11.97
C GLU A 303 -2.11 -10.18 12.20
N MET A 304 -2.60 -11.20 11.48
CA MET A 304 -2.02 -12.54 11.51
C MET A 304 -0.56 -12.56 11.05
N MET A 305 -0.22 -11.82 9.99
CA MET A 305 1.15 -11.72 9.48
C MET A 305 2.07 -11.03 10.48
N TRP A 306 1.64 -9.93 11.09
CA TRP A 306 2.40 -9.21 12.12
C TRP A 306 2.69 -10.09 13.32
N ARG A 307 1.66 -10.75 13.86
CA ARG A 307 1.80 -11.69 14.97
C ARG A 307 2.75 -12.81 14.63
N ASN A 308 2.79 -13.28 13.39
CA ASN A 308 3.69 -14.34 12.97
C ASN A 308 5.07 -13.87 12.52
N GLY A 309 5.44 -12.60 12.71
CA GLY A 309 6.75 -12.10 12.34
C GLY A 309 7.00 -12.14 10.83
N LEU A 310 5.94 -12.04 10.03
CA LEU A 310 6.02 -12.04 8.57
C LEU A 310 6.16 -10.60 8.06
N LYS A 311 7.03 -10.41 7.07
CA LYS A 311 7.19 -9.13 6.37
C LYS A 311 6.18 -9.05 5.23
N HIS A 312 5.62 -7.87 5.01
CA HIS A 312 4.79 -7.56 3.84
C HIS A 312 4.87 -6.05 3.52
N ALA A 313 4.34 -5.69 2.35
CA ALA A 313 4.40 -4.32 1.85
C ALA A 313 3.32 -3.40 2.42
N TYR A 314 2.16 -3.92 2.82
CA TYR A 314 1.06 -3.06 3.29
C TYR A 314 1.44 -2.35 4.60
N ARG A 315 1.17 -1.05 4.67
CA ARG A 315 1.39 -0.24 5.88
C ARG A 315 0.08 -0.02 6.61
N SER A 316 -0.95 0.47 5.92
CA SER A 316 -2.29 0.71 6.50
C SER A 316 -3.39 0.45 5.49
N ILE A 317 -4.59 0.14 5.98
CA ILE A 317 -5.81 -0.07 5.21
C ILE A 317 -6.91 0.82 5.79
N SER A 318 -7.59 1.62 4.96
CA SER A 318 -8.74 2.43 5.34
C SER A 318 -10.05 1.65 5.25
N ALA A 319 -11.07 2.09 5.98
CA ALA A 319 -12.44 1.58 5.86
C ALA A 319 -13.05 1.81 4.46
N HIS A 320 -12.49 2.72 3.67
CA HIS A 320 -12.91 3.02 2.30
C HIS A 320 -12.29 2.09 1.24
N GLY A 321 -11.54 1.07 1.66
CA GLY A 321 -10.89 0.15 0.71
C GLY A 321 -9.62 0.71 0.08
N ILE A 322 -8.92 1.61 0.78
CA ILE A 322 -7.64 2.17 0.32
C ILE A 322 -6.51 1.60 1.16
N ILE A 323 -5.46 1.14 0.49
CA ILE A 323 -4.28 0.55 1.13
C ILE A 323 -3.09 1.45 0.81
N VAL A 324 -2.38 1.90 1.83
CA VAL A 324 -1.04 2.47 1.69
C VAL A 324 -0.05 1.34 1.84
N SER A 325 0.84 1.18 0.87
CA SER A 325 1.82 0.09 0.80
C SER A 325 3.19 0.63 0.44
N ASP A 326 4.25 -0.09 0.80
CA ASP A 326 5.53 0.04 0.11
C ASP A 326 5.34 -0.25 -1.38
N PHE A 327 5.98 0.54 -2.24
CA PHE A 327 5.97 0.32 -3.67
C PHE A 327 6.93 -0.82 -4.01
N VAL A 328 6.38 -1.90 -4.57
CA VAL A 328 7.14 -3.05 -5.06
C VAL A 328 7.14 -2.98 -6.58
N LYS A 329 8.29 -2.62 -7.17
CA LYS A 329 8.42 -2.44 -8.62
C LYS A 329 8.22 -3.74 -9.39
N GLU A 330 8.76 -4.83 -8.87
CA GLU A 330 8.77 -6.13 -9.51
C GLU A 330 8.01 -7.11 -8.62
N ILE A 331 6.78 -7.42 -9.02
CA ILE A 331 5.95 -8.42 -8.37
C ILE A 331 6.19 -9.75 -9.08
N SER A 332 6.59 -10.77 -8.33
CA SER A 332 6.73 -12.13 -8.85
C SER A 332 5.42 -12.57 -9.52
N PRO A 333 5.42 -13.13 -10.74
CA PRO A 333 4.22 -13.60 -11.45
C PRO A 333 3.71 -14.93 -10.87
N MET A 334 3.93 -15.16 -9.58
CA MET A 334 3.64 -16.41 -8.91
C MET A 334 2.47 -16.23 -7.95
N GLU A 335 1.45 -17.05 -8.13
CA GLU A 335 0.44 -17.27 -7.11
C GLU A 335 0.88 -18.40 -6.18
N ILE A 336 0.80 -18.15 -4.88
CA ILE A 336 1.13 -19.14 -3.86
C ILE A 336 -0.18 -19.60 -3.25
N ILE A 337 -0.49 -20.88 -3.39
CA ILE A 337 -1.77 -21.46 -2.98
C ILE A 337 -1.50 -22.42 -1.83
N VAL A 338 -2.24 -22.25 -0.74
CA VAL A 338 -2.20 -23.14 0.43
C VAL A 338 -3.52 -23.85 0.54
N LYS A 339 -3.47 -25.16 0.67
CA LYS A 339 -4.70 -25.95 0.81
C LYS A 339 -4.57 -26.99 1.90
N ARG A 340 -5.56 -26.97 2.79
CA ARG A 340 -5.79 -28.01 3.80
C ARG A 340 -6.76 -29.08 3.31
N TYR A 341 -7.69 -28.72 2.42
CA TYR A 341 -8.72 -29.61 1.87
C TYR A 341 -8.58 -29.71 0.34
N CYS A 342 -8.86 -30.89 -0.20
CA CYS A 342 -8.83 -31.19 -1.63
C CYS A 342 -10.06 -30.60 -2.33
N GLU A 343 -10.02 -29.30 -2.60
CA GLU A 343 -11.10 -28.56 -3.23
C GLU A 343 -10.64 -27.70 -4.41
N GLY A 344 -11.62 -27.22 -5.19
CA GLY A 344 -11.38 -26.37 -6.36
C GLY A 344 -10.60 -27.09 -7.46
N THR A 345 -9.49 -26.49 -7.92
CA THR A 345 -8.68 -27.04 -9.03
C THR A 345 -8.21 -28.46 -8.78
N ASP A 346 -7.82 -28.83 -7.55
CA ASP A 346 -7.22 -30.16 -7.30
C ASP A 346 -8.24 -31.28 -7.49
N LYS A 347 -9.42 -31.10 -6.90
CA LYS A 347 -10.56 -32.02 -7.05
C LYS A 347 -10.91 -32.29 -8.51
N ASN A 348 -10.76 -31.30 -9.38
CA ASN A 348 -11.11 -31.41 -10.80
C ASN A 348 -9.91 -31.83 -11.69
N SER A 349 -8.68 -31.69 -11.21
CA SER A 349 -7.47 -32.02 -11.99
C SER A 349 -7.05 -33.48 -11.83
N TYR A 350 -7.41 -34.12 -10.72
CA TYR A 350 -6.96 -35.47 -10.40
C TYR A 350 -8.14 -36.45 -10.27
N TYR A 351 -8.30 -37.32 -11.25
CA TYR A 351 -9.35 -38.34 -11.24
C TYR A 351 -9.19 -39.30 -10.04
N GLY A 352 -10.25 -39.49 -9.26
CA GLY A 352 -10.27 -40.41 -8.11
C GLY A 352 -9.50 -39.94 -6.88
N ILE A 353 -8.98 -38.69 -6.83
CA ILE A 353 -8.19 -38.23 -5.69
C ILE A 353 -8.99 -38.21 -4.39
N LEU A 354 -10.28 -37.87 -4.44
CA LEU A 354 -11.14 -37.80 -3.26
C LEU A 354 -11.41 -39.17 -2.62
N THR A 355 -11.30 -40.25 -3.39
CA THR A 355 -11.47 -41.63 -2.91
C THR A 355 -10.13 -42.28 -2.55
N ASN A 356 -9.00 -41.61 -2.80
CA ASN A 356 -7.68 -42.14 -2.44
C ASN A 356 -7.39 -41.85 -0.96
N GLU A 357 -7.70 -42.83 -0.11
CA GLU A 357 -7.52 -42.72 1.33
C GLU A 357 -6.06 -42.57 1.77
N ASN A 358 -5.06 -42.75 0.90
CA ASN A 358 -3.66 -42.51 1.27
C ASN A 358 -3.28 -41.03 1.17
N ILE A 359 -3.99 -40.26 0.33
CA ILE A 359 -3.69 -38.85 0.04
C ILE A 359 -4.61 -37.94 0.84
N VAL A 360 -5.90 -38.23 0.80
CA VAL A 360 -6.94 -37.47 1.51
C VAL A 360 -7.62 -38.36 2.54
N SER A 361 -8.24 -37.73 3.53
CA SER A 361 -9.10 -38.40 4.50
C SER A 361 -10.56 -38.24 4.05
N PRO A 362 -11.23 -39.32 3.59
CA PRO A 362 -12.65 -39.26 3.25
C PRO A 362 -13.53 -38.92 4.46
N ARG A 363 -13.08 -39.31 5.66
CA ARG A 363 -13.78 -39.06 6.94
C ARG A 363 -13.82 -37.58 7.32
N THR A 364 -12.88 -36.78 6.81
CA THR A 364 -12.79 -35.33 7.07
C THR A 364 -13.08 -34.52 5.81
N ASN A 365 -13.97 -35.04 4.95
CA ASN A 365 -14.44 -34.34 3.75
C ASN A 365 -13.30 -33.89 2.82
N GLY A 366 -12.29 -34.74 2.62
CA GLY A 366 -11.20 -34.50 1.67
C GLY A 366 -10.02 -33.70 2.23
N GLU A 367 -9.84 -33.62 3.55
CA GLU A 367 -8.61 -33.05 4.15
C GLU A 367 -7.37 -33.84 3.71
N TYR A 368 -6.28 -33.15 3.37
CA TYR A 368 -5.01 -33.80 3.03
C TYR A 368 -4.38 -34.46 4.26
N ARG A 369 -4.00 -35.73 4.14
CA ARG A 369 -3.42 -36.50 5.26
C ARG A 369 -2.06 -36.00 5.72
N SER A 370 -1.29 -35.43 4.80
CA SER A 370 0.04 -34.87 5.10
C SER A 370 -0.02 -33.46 5.70
N GLY A 371 -1.22 -32.95 6.00
CA GLY A 371 -1.44 -31.57 6.43
C GLY A 371 -1.56 -30.60 5.25
N PRO A 372 -1.59 -29.27 5.51
CA PRO A 372 -1.66 -28.27 4.46
C PRO A 372 -0.48 -28.37 3.51
N TYR A 373 -0.75 -28.35 2.20
CA TYR A 373 0.29 -28.31 1.19
C TYR A 373 0.31 -26.95 0.48
N VAL A 374 1.48 -26.60 -0.06
CA VAL A 374 1.73 -25.35 -0.78
C VAL A 374 1.96 -25.67 -2.25
N ARG A 375 1.26 -24.95 -3.13
CA ARG A 375 1.30 -25.08 -4.58
C ARG A 375 1.65 -23.72 -5.18
N PHE A 376 2.31 -23.75 -6.33
CA PHE A 376 2.66 -22.56 -7.09
C PHE A 376 1.96 -22.57 -8.44
N ASP A 377 1.28 -21.48 -8.76
CA ASP A 377 0.61 -21.29 -10.04
C ASP A 377 1.18 -20.05 -10.74
N TRP A 378 1.57 -20.21 -12.00
CA TRP A 378 1.98 -19.11 -12.85
C TRP A 378 0.78 -18.21 -13.17
N ARG A 379 0.92 -16.92 -12.89
CA ARG A 379 -0.10 -15.90 -13.16
C ARG A 379 -0.15 -15.60 -14.65
N ASN A 380 -1.22 -16.03 -15.30
CA ASN A 380 -1.49 -15.67 -16.69
C ASN A 380 -2.45 -14.48 -16.75
N PRO A 381 -2.48 -13.74 -17.88
CA PRO A 381 -3.58 -12.82 -18.12
C PRO A 381 -4.92 -13.57 -18.11
N ASN A 382 -6.00 -12.89 -17.71
CA ASN A 382 -7.33 -13.50 -17.75
C ASN A 382 -7.74 -13.80 -19.19
N HIS A 383 -7.46 -12.87 -20.10
CA HIS A 383 -7.79 -12.96 -21.52
C HIS A 383 -6.65 -12.42 -22.39
N ILE A 384 -6.44 -13.06 -23.53
CA ILE A 384 -5.51 -12.61 -24.58
C ILE A 384 -6.25 -12.35 -25.88
N SER A 385 -5.70 -11.48 -26.73
CA SER A 385 -6.19 -11.31 -28.09
C SER A 385 -5.87 -12.56 -28.93
N PRO A 386 -6.84 -13.13 -29.66
CA PRO A 386 -6.58 -14.19 -30.63
C PRO A 386 -5.55 -13.79 -31.69
N ASN A 387 -5.52 -12.51 -32.08
CA ASN A 387 -4.71 -12.00 -33.18
C ASN A 387 -3.28 -11.65 -32.74
N THR A 388 -3.13 -10.88 -31.66
CA THR A 388 -1.80 -10.41 -31.21
C THR A 388 -1.14 -11.32 -30.19
N LYS A 389 -1.91 -12.22 -29.56
CA LYS A 389 -1.49 -13.06 -28.41
C LYS A 389 -1.05 -12.26 -27.17
N GLN A 390 -1.29 -10.95 -27.14
CA GLN A 390 -1.03 -10.10 -25.99
C GLN A 390 -2.20 -10.09 -25.01
N ALA A 391 -1.93 -9.76 -23.76
CA ALA A 391 -2.98 -9.64 -22.74
C ALA A 391 -3.89 -8.45 -23.05
N LEU A 392 -5.21 -8.64 -22.98
CA LEU A 392 -6.15 -7.57 -23.34
C LEU A 392 -6.04 -6.37 -22.40
N ASN A 393 -5.78 -6.61 -21.12
CA ASN A 393 -5.64 -5.55 -20.11
C ASN A 393 -4.30 -4.79 -20.17
N GLU A 394 -3.37 -5.17 -21.05
CA GLU A 394 -2.18 -4.38 -21.36
C GLU A 394 -2.50 -3.21 -22.31
N ASN A 395 -3.63 -3.26 -23.02
CA ASN A 395 -4.10 -2.10 -23.77
C ASN A 395 -4.51 -0.99 -22.79
N ILE A 396 -3.87 0.18 -22.90
CA ILE A 396 -4.08 1.33 -22.01
C ILE A 396 -5.54 1.84 -21.98
N TYR A 397 -6.36 1.48 -22.98
CA TYR A 397 -7.77 1.85 -23.07
C TYR A 397 -8.74 0.78 -22.54
N TYR A 398 -8.25 -0.41 -22.16
CA TYR A 398 -9.09 -1.54 -21.74
C TYR A 398 -10.11 -1.14 -20.66
N TYR A 399 -9.64 -0.53 -19.57
CA TYR A 399 -10.52 -0.15 -18.45
C TYR A 399 -11.38 1.08 -18.76
N ILE A 400 -10.96 1.94 -19.69
CA ILE A 400 -11.80 3.05 -20.16
C ILE A 400 -12.98 2.48 -20.95
N TYR A 401 -12.72 1.49 -21.81
CA TYR A 401 -13.76 0.84 -22.59
C TYR A 401 -14.70 0.03 -21.71
N GLU A 402 -14.17 -0.76 -20.76
CA GLU A 402 -14.96 -1.45 -19.74
C GLU A 402 -15.90 -0.49 -19.00
N GLN A 403 -15.36 0.63 -18.51
CA GLN A 403 -16.16 1.63 -17.79
C GLN A 403 -17.25 2.27 -18.66
N SER A 404 -16.97 2.53 -19.94
CA SER A 404 -17.92 3.16 -20.86
C SER A 404 -19.12 2.27 -21.21
N LEU A 405 -18.91 0.96 -21.32
CA LEU A 405 -19.98 -0.01 -21.61
C LEU A 405 -20.71 -0.48 -20.34
N GLY A 406 -20.02 -0.43 -19.20
CA GLY A 406 -20.40 -1.14 -18.00
C GLY A 406 -19.87 -2.58 -18.00
N LYS A 407 -19.51 -3.07 -16.83
CA LYS A 407 -18.71 -4.30 -16.67
C LYS A 407 -19.38 -5.55 -17.26
N GLU A 408 -20.67 -5.73 -17.03
CA GLU A 408 -21.41 -6.88 -17.56
C GLU A 408 -21.53 -6.87 -19.09
N GLU A 409 -21.76 -5.69 -19.66
CA GLU A 409 -21.94 -5.55 -21.11
C GLU A 409 -20.61 -5.66 -21.85
N PHE A 410 -19.55 -5.07 -21.30
CA PHE A 410 -18.18 -5.28 -21.76
C PHE A 410 -17.82 -6.77 -21.78
N PHE A 411 -18.15 -7.49 -20.71
CA PHE A 411 -17.91 -8.92 -20.63
C PHE A 411 -18.63 -9.68 -21.75
N LYS A 412 -19.94 -9.44 -21.93
CA LYS A 412 -20.76 -10.12 -22.95
C LYS A 412 -20.29 -9.84 -24.38
N LYS A 413 -19.94 -8.59 -24.68
CA LYS A 413 -19.57 -8.16 -26.04
C LYS A 413 -18.14 -8.47 -26.41
N ILE A 414 -17.21 -8.36 -25.44
CA ILE A 414 -15.78 -8.40 -25.72
C ILE A 414 -15.15 -9.69 -25.19
N LEU A 415 -15.33 -9.98 -23.90
CA LEU A 415 -14.61 -11.07 -23.25
C LEU A 415 -15.21 -12.46 -23.51
N ALA A 416 -16.51 -12.54 -23.76
CA ALA A 416 -17.19 -13.79 -24.10
C ALA A 416 -17.07 -14.17 -25.59
N ASP A 417 -16.75 -13.21 -26.45
CA ASP A 417 -16.58 -13.44 -27.88
C ASP A 417 -15.15 -13.90 -28.20
N LYS A 418 -15.03 -15.14 -28.67
CA LYS A 418 -13.75 -15.77 -29.01
C LYS A 418 -13.04 -15.13 -30.21
N GLN A 419 -13.72 -14.28 -30.98
CA GLN A 419 -13.08 -13.47 -32.02
C GLN A 419 -12.18 -12.38 -31.42
N TYR A 420 -12.49 -11.92 -30.21
CA TYR A 420 -11.77 -10.83 -29.56
C TYR A 420 -10.96 -11.27 -28.33
N ALA A 421 -11.39 -12.33 -27.63
CA ALA A 421 -10.79 -12.75 -26.37
C ALA A 421 -10.66 -14.28 -26.22
N ILE A 422 -9.47 -14.76 -25.83
CA ILE A 422 -9.25 -16.15 -25.41
C ILE A 422 -8.98 -16.17 -23.91
N PRO A 423 -9.80 -16.87 -23.10
CA PRO A 423 -9.54 -17.03 -21.68
C PRO A 423 -8.32 -17.94 -21.47
N MET A 424 -7.39 -17.53 -20.60
CA MET A 424 -6.18 -18.31 -20.30
C MET A 424 -6.20 -18.90 -18.88
N GLY A 425 -6.22 -18.02 -17.88
CA GLY A 425 -6.25 -18.38 -16.47
C GLY A 425 -4.93 -18.94 -15.95
N ASP A 426 -4.77 -18.89 -14.63
CA ASP A 426 -3.55 -19.32 -13.96
C ASP A 426 -3.31 -20.83 -14.16
N LYS A 427 -2.03 -21.23 -14.19
CA LYS A 427 -1.63 -22.62 -14.42
C LYS A 427 -0.68 -23.08 -13.33
N ASN A 428 -0.91 -24.27 -12.80
CA ASN A 428 0.07 -24.94 -11.95
C ASN A 428 1.41 -25.06 -12.69
N ILE A 429 2.51 -24.80 -11.98
CA ILE A 429 3.87 -24.92 -12.49
C ILE A 429 4.72 -25.75 -11.53
N SER A 430 5.59 -26.60 -12.08
CA SER A 430 6.49 -27.43 -11.29
C SER A 430 7.49 -26.57 -10.53
N GLU A 431 7.78 -26.95 -9.29
CA GLU A 431 8.78 -26.29 -8.44
C GLU A 431 10.17 -26.26 -9.09
N ASP A 432 10.52 -27.28 -9.87
CA ASP A 432 11.81 -27.35 -10.57
C ASP A 432 12.02 -26.22 -11.59
N LEU A 433 10.94 -25.56 -12.03
CA LEU A 433 11.00 -24.42 -12.96
C LEU A 433 11.03 -23.06 -12.24
N LEU A 434 10.96 -23.05 -10.91
CA LEU A 434 10.78 -21.84 -10.11
C LEU A 434 12.01 -21.42 -9.31
N THR A 435 13.11 -22.16 -9.41
CA THR A 435 14.32 -21.94 -8.59
C THR A 435 14.89 -20.54 -8.72
N ASP A 436 14.77 -19.93 -9.90
CA ASP A 436 15.28 -18.58 -10.20
C ASP A 436 14.21 -17.48 -10.04
N VAL A 437 12.95 -17.86 -9.77
CA VAL A 437 11.81 -16.92 -9.66
C VAL A 437 11.46 -16.65 -8.20
N ILE A 438 11.55 -17.66 -7.33
CA ILE A 438 11.15 -17.54 -5.93
C ILE A 438 11.94 -18.48 -5.01
N HIS A 439 12.20 -18.04 -3.78
CA HIS A 439 12.82 -18.87 -2.74
C HIS A 439 11.82 -19.90 -2.17
N LEU A 440 11.59 -20.99 -2.90
CA LEU A 440 10.57 -22.02 -2.61
C LEU A 440 10.50 -22.43 -1.14
N LYS A 441 11.61 -22.84 -0.53
CA LYS A 441 11.65 -23.29 0.87
C LYS A 441 11.23 -22.18 1.84
N GLN A 442 11.76 -20.98 1.65
CA GLN A 442 11.45 -19.84 2.52
C GLN A 442 9.99 -19.42 2.37
N THR A 443 9.47 -19.39 1.14
CA THR A 443 8.06 -19.08 0.85
C THR A 443 7.13 -20.09 1.50
N LYS A 444 7.39 -21.39 1.34
CA LYS A 444 6.59 -22.45 1.99
C LYS A 444 6.58 -22.28 3.51
N LEU A 445 7.75 -22.05 4.11
CA LEU A 445 7.86 -21.86 5.56
C LEU A 445 7.11 -20.60 6.03
N ALA A 446 7.25 -19.47 5.32
CA ALA A 446 6.59 -18.22 5.67
C ALA A 446 5.07 -18.35 5.61
N VAL A 447 4.57 -19.01 4.56
CA VAL A 447 3.14 -19.17 4.35
C VAL A 447 2.54 -20.20 5.31
N LEU A 448 3.22 -21.32 5.58
CA LEU A 448 2.76 -22.27 6.59
C LEU A 448 2.73 -21.66 7.99
N LYS A 449 3.72 -20.83 8.34
CA LYS A 449 3.75 -20.07 9.61
C LYS A 449 2.55 -19.13 9.79
N MET A 450 1.89 -18.74 8.70
CA MET A 450 0.67 -17.93 8.78
C MET A 450 -0.56 -18.74 9.21
N PHE A 451 -0.59 -20.03 8.88
CA PHE A 451 -1.79 -20.89 9.02
C PHE A 451 -1.63 -22.05 10.03
N MET A 452 -0.41 -22.30 10.52
CA MET A 452 -0.07 -23.28 11.56
C MET A 452 0.57 -22.56 12.74
#